data_AF-A0A5Q4DFU8-F1
#
_entry.id   AF-A0A5Q4DFU8-F1
#
_cell.length_a   1.000
_cell.length_b   1.000
_cell.length_c   1.000
_cell.angle_alpha   90.00
_cell.angle_beta   90.00
_cell.angle_gamma   90.00
#
_symmetry.space_group_name_H-M   'P 1'
#
loop_
_entity.id
_entity.type
_entity.pdbx_description
1 polymer ?
#
loop_
_entity_poly.entity_id
_entity_poly.type
_entity_poly.pdbx_seq_one_letter_code
_entity_poly.pdbx_strand_id
1 'polypeptide(L)'
;MLLDQGHALLVAGRFEEAVAAFETYLVFGENPAHRRTATWSLAMVYLLPTSPLHSQTRALALLRTLEDGHPRSLEAMQAGWIRTVIQEGTRNRSTIQEHERTIRELNELVEQLKQIDLNRRPPGGGEREEG
;
A
#
# COMPACT_ATOMS: atom_id res chain seq x y z
N MET A 1 27.48 -14.12 -11.97
CA MET A 1 27.32 -15.20 -10.98
C MET A 1 26.43 -14.79 -9.81
N LEU A 2 26.79 -13.82 -8.94
CA LEU A 2 25.92 -13.44 -7.81
C LEU A 2 24.56 -12.86 -8.24
N LEU A 3 24.52 -12.04 -9.30
CA LEU A 3 23.26 -11.53 -9.85
C LEU A 3 22.36 -12.68 -10.34
N ASP A 4 22.92 -13.56 -11.18
CA ASP A 4 22.19 -14.70 -11.75
C ASP A 4 21.72 -15.68 -10.66
N GLN A 5 22.54 -15.87 -9.62
CA GLN A 5 22.20 -16.65 -8.43
C GLN A 5 21.02 -16.02 -7.69
N GLY A 6 21.03 -14.70 -7.47
CA GLY A 6 19.91 -13.99 -6.86
C GLY A 6 18.61 -14.18 -7.64
N HIS A 7 18.66 -14.11 -8.98
CA HIS A 7 17.50 -14.38 -9.82
C HIS A 7 17.01 -15.83 -9.72
N ALA A 8 17.92 -16.80 -9.75
CA ALA A 8 17.55 -18.21 -9.61
C ALA A 8 16.88 -18.50 -8.25
N LEU A 9 17.41 -17.92 -7.17
CA LEU A 9 16.84 -18.02 -5.82
C LEU A 9 15.45 -17.37 -5.74
N LEU A 10 15.29 -16.20 -6.38
CA LEU A 10 14.01 -15.51 -6.46
C LEU A 10 12.94 -16.35 -7.17
N VAL A 11 13.28 -16.94 -8.32
CA VAL A 11 12.39 -17.84 -9.06
C VAL A 11 12.01 -19.08 -8.24
N ALA A 12 12.94 -19.59 -7.43
CA ALA A 12 12.69 -20.69 -6.51
C ALA A 12 11.89 -20.29 -5.25
N GLY A 13 11.50 -19.03 -5.10
CA GLY A 13 10.78 -18.53 -3.92
C GLY A 13 11.65 -18.41 -2.66
N ARG A 14 12.97 -18.54 -2.77
CA ARG A 14 13.93 -18.45 -1.66
C ARG A 14 14.29 -16.98 -1.42
N PHE A 15 13.32 -16.22 -0.94
CA PHE A 15 13.41 -14.75 -0.88
C PHE A 15 14.59 -14.23 -0.04
N GLU A 16 14.83 -14.81 1.15
CA GLU A 16 15.91 -14.37 2.04
C GLU A 16 17.29 -14.52 1.39
N GLU A 17 17.52 -15.66 0.75
CA GLU A 17 18.78 -15.94 0.08
C GLU A 17 18.94 -15.11 -1.20
N ALA A 18 17.84 -14.87 -1.93
CA ALA A 18 17.84 -13.99 -3.08
C ALA A 18 18.24 -12.56 -2.67
N VAL A 19 17.66 -12.05 -1.57
CA VAL A 19 18.01 -10.74 -1.01
C VAL A 19 19.48 -10.69 -0.62
N ALA A 20 19.99 -11.69 0.11
CA ALA A 20 21.39 -11.77 0.49
C ALA A 20 22.32 -11.76 -0.75
N ALA A 21 21.97 -12.49 -1.81
CA ALA A 21 22.75 -12.50 -3.06
C ALA A 21 22.74 -11.13 -3.76
N PHE A 22 21.58 -10.46 -3.85
CA PHE A 22 21.49 -9.13 -4.45
C PHE A 22 22.22 -8.06 -3.62
N GLU A 23 22.08 -8.06 -2.30
CA GLU A 23 22.79 -7.13 -1.42
C GLU A 23 24.30 -7.34 -1.51
N THR A 24 24.77 -8.59 -1.52
CA THR A 24 26.18 -8.91 -1.74
C THR A 24 26.65 -8.39 -3.10
N TYR A 25 25.85 -8.55 -4.15
CA TYR A 25 26.16 -7.99 -5.47
C TYR A 25 26.23 -6.46 -5.45
N LEU A 26 25.35 -5.78 -4.71
CA LEU A 26 25.36 -4.32 -4.59
C LEU A 26 26.57 -3.81 -3.79
N VAL A 27 27.19 -4.63 -2.94
CA VAL A 27 28.43 -4.27 -2.25
C VAL A 27 29.65 -4.48 -3.15
N PHE A 28 29.78 -5.65 -3.77
CA PHE A 28 31.02 -6.05 -4.46
C PHE A 28 30.97 -5.98 -5.99
N GLY A 29 29.78 -5.86 -6.58
CA GLY A 29 29.58 -5.84 -8.01
C GLY A 29 29.95 -4.49 -8.62
N GLU A 30 30.77 -4.51 -9.67
CA GLU A 30 31.28 -3.30 -10.33
C GLU A 30 30.43 -2.84 -11.51
N ASN A 31 29.66 -3.75 -12.15
CA ASN A 31 28.91 -3.42 -13.36
C ASN A 31 27.67 -2.55 -13.04
N PRO A 32 27.60 -1.29 -13.52
CA PRO A 32 26.49 -0.39 -13.19
C PRO A 32 25.12 -0.88 -13.69
N ALA A 33 25.08 -1.57 -14.83
CA ALA A 33 23.83 -2.13 -15.35
C ALA A 33 23.30 -3.24 -14.46
N HIS A 34 24.17 -4.15 -14.06
CA HIS A 34 23.81 -5.23 -13.15
C HIS A 34 23.46 -4.72 -11.74
N ARG A 35 24.10 -3.64 -11.27
CA ARG A 35 23.74 -2.99 -10.00
C ARG A 35 22.31 -2.46 -10.07
N ARG A 36 21.91 -1.81 -11.17
CA ARG A 36 20.50 -1.43 -11.38
C ARG A 36 19.58 -2.63 -11.32
N THR A 37 19.90 -3.70 -12.05
CA THR A 37 19.09 -4.92 -12.08
C THR A 37 18.96 -5.55 -10.69
N ALA A 38 20.04 -5.57 -9.90
CA ALA A 38 20.02 -6.04 -8.51
C ALA A 38 19.15 -5.14 -7.62
N THR A 39 19.30 -3.81 -7.70
CA THR A 39 18.46 -2.85 -6.95
C THR A 39 16.98 -3.01 -7.31
N TRP A 40 16.66 -3.15 -8.59
CA TRP A 40 15.30 -3.40 -9.08
C TRP A 40 14.74 -4.70 -8.51
N SER A 41 15.50 -5.79 -8.64
CA SER A 41 15.06 -7.11 -8.15
C SER A 41 14.83 -7.09 -6.64
N LEU A 42 15.72 -6.45 -5.89
CA LEU A 42 15.60 -6.27 -4.45
C LEU A 42 14.35 -5.46 -4.08
N ALA A 43 14.07 -4.37 -4.80
CA ALA A 43 12.85 -3.58 -4.60
C ALA A 43 11.59 -4.43 -4.84
N MET A 44 11.59 -5.29 -5.87
CA MET A 44 10.46 -6.17 -6.15
C MET A 44 10.25 -7.20 -5.04
N VAL A 45 11.30 -7.81 -4.49
CA VAL A 45 11.17 -8.73 -3.34
C VAL A 45 10.52 -8.05 -2.13
N TYR A 46 10.93 -6.81 -1.84
CA TYR A 46 10.35 -6.03 -0.76
C TYR A 46 8.89 -5.60 -1.01
N LEU A 47 8.45 -5.50 -2.27
CA LEU A 47 7.06 -5.18 -2.60
C LEU A 47 6.11 -6.37 -2.55
N LEU A 48 6.61 -7.59 -2.80
CA LEU A 48 5.77 -8.78 -2.84
C LEU A 48 5.09 -9.04 -1.48
N PRO A 49 3.75 -9.01 -1.39
CA PRO A 49 3.05 -9.24 -0.11
C PRO A 49 3.23 -10.66 0.44
N THR A 50 3.56 -11.62 -0.44
CA THR A 50 3.82 -13.02 -0.08
C THR A 50 5.24 -13.25 0.42
N SER A 51 6.13 -12.27 0.28
CA SER A 51 7.49 -12.37 0.80
C SER A 51 7.48 -12.16 2.31
N PRO A 52 8.16 -13.00 3.11
CA PRO A 52 8.32 -12.76 4.54
C PRO A 52 9.12 -11.48 4.82
N LEU A 53 9.86 -10.99 3.82
CA LEU A 53 10.63 -9.76 3.88
C LEU A 53 9.83 -8.53 3.45
N HIS A 54 8.52 -8.66 3.17
CA HIS A 54 7.69 -7.56 2.67
C HIS A 54 7.89 -6.26 3.48
N SER A 55 8.27 -5.20 2.79
CA SER A 55 8.47 -3.88 3.39
C SER A 55 8.31 -2.80 2.32
N GLN A 56 7.12 -2.21 2.26
CA GLN A 56 6.83 -1.12 1.34
C GLN A 56 7.83 0.05 1.50
N THR A 57 8.22 0.39 2.72
CA THR A 57 9.19 1.47 2.99
C THR A 57 10.54 1.19 2.36
N ARG A 58 11.10 -0.02 2.53
CA ARG A 58 12.38 -0.41 1.94
C ARG A 58 12.31 -0.44 0.42
N ALA A 59 11.22 -1.00 -0.12
CA ALA A 59 10.98 -1.01 -1.57
C ALA A 59 10.96 0.41 -2.15
N LEU A 60 10.16 1.32 -1.58
CA LEU A 60 10.05 2.70 -2.07
C LEU A 60 11.39 3.44 -2.03
N ALA A 61 12.23 3.17 -1.01
CA ALA A 61 13.57 3.74 -0.93
C ALA A 61 14.46 3.28 -2.11
N LEU A 62 14.47 1.98 -2.42
CA LEU A 62 15.22 1.42 -3.54
C LEU A 62 14.72 1.93 -4.90
N LEU A 63 13.39 2.02 -5.08
CA LEU A 63 12.79 2.57 -6.29
C LEU A 63 13.20 4.02 -6.51
N ARG A 64 13.24 4.83 -5.45
CA ARG A 64 13.75 6.20 -5.52
C ARG A 64 15.23 6.24 -5.92
N THR A 65 16.06 5.35 -5.38
CA THR A 65 17.48 5.25 -5.77
C THR A 65 17.65 4.94 -7.27
N LEU A 66 16.76 4.12 -7.86
CA LEU A 66 16.80 3.84 -9.31
C LEU A 66 16.46 5.06 -10.15
N GLU A 67 15.44 5.82 -9.76
CA GLU A 67 15.07 7.07 -10.44
C GLU A 67 16.18 8.11 -10.37
N ASP A 68 16.72 8.34 -9.17
CA ASP A 68 17.74 9.36 -8.93
C ASP A 68 19.06 9.01 -9.64
N GLY A 69 19.45 7.73 -9.62
CA GLY A 69 20.71 7.28 -10.23
C GLY A 69 20.65 7.10 -11.75
N HIS A 70 19.48 6.74 -12.29
CA HIS A 70 19.36 6.27 -13.68
C HIS A 70 18.04 6.66 -14.36
N PRO A 71 17.72 7.97 -14.46
CA PRO A 71 16.39 8.46 -14.81
C PRO A 71 15.90 8.06 -16.22
N ARG A 72 16.80 7.68 -17.13
CA ARG A 72 16.46 7.26 -18.51
C ARG A 72 16.37 5.74 -18.69
N SER A 73 16.59 4.97 -17.63
CA SER A 73 16.48 3.51 -17.68
C SER A 73 15.01 3.06 -17.66
N LEU A 74 14.73 1.89 -18.24
CA LEU A 74 13.39 1.31 -18.19
C LEU A 74 12.97 1.05 -16.74
N GLU A 75 13.89 0.55 -15.92
CA GLU A 75 13.66 0.27 -14.50
C GLU A 75 13.33 1.54 -13.71
N ALA A 76 13.96 2.68 -14.02
CA ALA A 76 13.61 3.96 -13.40
C ALA A 76 12.22 4.47 -13.80
N MET A 77 11.86 4.35 -15.08
CA MET A 77 10.50 4.71 -15.53
C MET A 77 9.45 3.84 -14.83
N GLN A 78 9.70 2.52 -14.77
CA GLN A 78 8.82 1.59 -14.07
C GLN A 78 8.77 1.87 -12.56
N ALA A 79 9.90 2.21 -11.94
CA ALA A 79 9.96 2.60 -10.53
C ALA A 79 9.06 3.82 -10.24
N GLY A 80 9.10 4.83 -11.11
CA GLY A 80 8.23 6.00 -11.02
C GLY A 80 6.75 5.62 -11.04
N TRP A 81 6.35 4.77 -11.99
CA TRP A 81 4.96 4.33 -12.14
C TRP A 81 4.50 3.54 -10.92
N ILE A 82 5.31 2.60 -10.44
CA ILE A 82 5.01 1.79 -9.25
C ILE A 82 4.87 2.69 -8.03
N ARG A 83 5.76 3.68 -7.85
CA ARG A 83 5.68 4.63 -6.73
C ARG A 83 4.39 5.44 -6.79
N THR A 84 4.00 5.94 -7.96
CA THR A 84 2.72 6.64 -8.13
C THR A 84 1.54 5.74 -7.76
N VAL A 85 1.49 4.51 -8.27
CA VAL A 85 0.40 3.56 -7.95
C VAL A 85 0.31 3.28 -6.45
N ILE A 86 1.44 3.09 -5.77
CA ILE A 86 1.49 2.86 -4.32
C ILE A 86 0.99 4.10 -3.55
N GLN A 87 1.41 5.29 -3.96
CA GLN A 87 0.98 6.55 -3.33
C GLN A 87 -0.52 6.78 -3.48
N GLU A 88 -1.05 6.61 -4.69
CA GLU A 88 -2.48 6.71 -4.97
C GLU A 88 -3.27 5.64 -4.20
N GLY A 89 -2.77 4.40 -4.13
CA GLY A 89 -3.40 3.35 -3.34
C GLY A 89 -3.40 3.64 -1.83
N THR A 90 -2.39 4.34 -1.32
CA THR A 90 -2.33 4.79 0.08
C THR A 90 -3.32 5.93 0.32
N ARG A 91 -3.37 6.89 -0.59
CA ARG A 91 -4.31 8.02 -0.56
C ARG A 91 -5.76 7.52 -0.58
N ASN A 92 -6.10 6.63 -1.50
CA ASN A 92 -7.46 6.08 -1.62
C ASN A 92 -7.88 5.34 -0.35
N ARG A 93 -6.98 4.57 0.27
CA ARG A 93 -7.26 3.90 1.55
C ARG A 93 -7.58 4.91 2.66
N SER A 94 -6.83 6.00 2.75
CA SER A 94 -7.11 7.06 3.74
C SER A 94 -8.47 7.74 3.48
N THR A 95 -8.81 8.01 2.22
CA THR A 95 -10.11 8.59 1.85
C THR A 95 -11.27 7.64 2.19
N ILE A 96 -11.11 6.34 1.96
CA ILE A 96 -12.13 5.34 2.34
C ILE A 96 -12.34 5.34 3.86
N GLN A 97 -11.25 5.33 4.64
CA GLN A 97 -11.34 5.36 6.11
C GLN A 97 -12.05 6.61 6.62
N GLU A 98 -11.81 7.77 5.99
CA GLU A 98 -12.49 9.01 6.33
C GLU A 98 -13.99 8.94 6.00
N HIS A 99 -14.35 8.48 4.79
CA HIS A 99 -15.74 8.32 4.41
C HIS A 99 -16.50 7.35 5.33
N GLU A 100 -15.87 6.24 5.71
CA GLU A 100 -16.44 5.30 6.67
C GLU A 100 -16.68 5.93 8.04
N ARG A 101 -15.80 6.84 8.47
CA ARG A 101 -15.98 7.61 9.70
C ARG A 101 -17.17 8.55 9.58
N THR A 102 -17.26 9.32 8.50
CA THR A 102 -18.37 10.24 8.24
C THR A 102 -19.71 9.50 8.20
N ILE A 103 -19.77 8.34 7.54
CA ILE A 103 -21.00 7.53 7.48
C ILE A 103 -21.44 7.09 8.88
N ARG A 104 -20.51 6.66 9.74
CA ARG A 104 -20.83 6.28 11.13
C ARG A 104 -21.40 7.47 11.91
N GLU A 105 -20.75 8.63 11.84
CA GLU A 105 -21.21 9.85 12.52
C GLU A 105 -22.60 10.29 12.04
N LEU A 106 -22.85 10.24 10.73
CA LEU A 106 -24.17 10.56 10.16
C LEU A 106 -25.25 9.57 10.62
N ASN A 107 -24.94 8.27 10.68
CA ASN A 107 -25.89 7.27 11.16
C ASN A 107 -26.25 7.48 12.64
N GLU A 108 -25.27 7.84 13.48
CA GLU A 108 -25.52 8.18 14.89
C GLU A 108 -26.43 9.40 15.03
N LEU A 109 -26.18 10.46 14.23
CA LEU A 109 -27.03 11.65 14.22
C LEU A 109 -28.46 11.34 13.77
N VAL A 110 -28.63 10.51 12.75
CA VAL A 110 -29.97 10.09 12.29
C VAL A 110 -30.71 9.34 13.39
N GLU A 111 -30.06 8.44 14.13
CA GLU A 111 -30.75 7.74 15.23
C GLU A 111 -31.07 8.64 16.41
N GLN A 112 -30.21 9.62 16.73
CA GLN A 112 -30.53 10.65 17.71
C GLN A 112 -31.77 11.46 17.30
N LEU A 113 -31.86 11.86 16.02
CA LEU A 113 -33.01 12.57 15.50
C LEU A 113 -34.29 11.72 15.56
N LYS A 114 -34.22 10.43 15.21
CA LYS A 114 -35.36 9.51 15.35
C LYS A 114 -35.83 9.39 16.80
N GLN A 115 -34.90 9.29 17.75
CA GLN A 115 -35.24 9.24 19.18
C GLN A 115 -35.94 10.54 19.64
N ILE A 116 -35.47 11.69 19.17
CA ILE A 116 -36.12 12.98 19.47
C ILE A 116 -37.54 13.02 18.89
N ASP A 117 -37.74 12.59 17.65
CA ASP A 117 -39.06 12.57 17.01
C ASP A 117 -40.03 11.60 17.71
N LEU A 118 -39.56 10.40 18.06
CA LEU A 118 -40.34 9.42 18.83
C LEU A 118 -40.74 9.95 20.21
N ASN A 119 -39.85 10.67 20.90
CA ASN A 119 -40.13 11.28 22.21
C ASN A 119 -41.02 12.52 22.13
N ARG A 120 -41.26 13.08 20.93
CA ARG A 120 -42.16 14.23 20.71
C ARG A 120 -43.60 13.85 20.37
N ARG A 121 -43.91 12.56 20.13
CA ARG A 121 -45.31 12.10 20.00
C ARG A 121 -45.96 11.97 21.38
N PRO A 122 -47.00 12.75 21.73
CA PRO A 122 -47.69 12.59 23.00
C PRO A 122 -48.48 11.27 23.04
N PRO A 123 -48.52 10.56 24.18
CA PRO A 123 -49.45 9.46 24.38
C PRO A 123 -50.84 10.07 24.59
N GLY A 124 -51.76 9.85 23.65
CA GLY A 124 -53.16 10.25 23.83
C GLY A 124 -53.63 11.41 22.95
N GLY A 125 -53.68 11.17 21.65
CA GLY A 125 -54.84 11.60 20.86
C GLY A 125 -55.96 10.58 21.06
N GLY A 126 -56.38 10.37 22.31
CA GLY A 126 -57.51 9.51 22.67
C GLY A 126 -58.77 10.35 22.74
N GLU A 127 -59.63 10.17 21.73
CA GLU A 127 -61.09 10.19 21.85
C GLU A 127 -61.70 11.38 22.58
N ARG A 128 -61.92 12.47 21.83
CA ARG A 128 -63.18 13.19 21.95
C ARG A 128 -64.22 12.42 21.13
N GLU A 129 -64.90 11.46 21.75
CA GLU A 129 -66.21 11.02 21.25
C GLU A 129 -67.29 11.87 21.91
N GLU A 130 -68.06 12.50 21.04
CA GLU A 130 -69.25 13.30 21.29
C GLU A 130 -70.40 12.39 21.75
N GLY A 131 -71.26 12.87 22.66
CA GLY A 131 -72.54 12.23 22.99
C GLY A 131 -73.03 12.48 24.39
#